data_AF-A0A3S4K8K9-F1
#
_entry.id   AF-A0A3S4K8K9-F1
#
_cell.length_a   1.000
_cell.length_b   1.000
_cell.length_c   1.000
_cell.angle_alpha   90.00
_cell.angle_beta   90.00
_cell.angle_gamma   90.00
#
_symmetry.space_group_name_H-M   'P 1'
#
loop_
_entity.id
_entity.type
_entity.pdbx_description
1 polymer ?
#
loop_
_entity_poly.entity_id
_entity_poly.type
_entity_poly.pdbx_seq_one_letter_code
_entity_poly.pdbx_strand_id
1 'polypeptide(L)' 'MHPEGKLLATVAGTGHPLLAVREYQQGRSLVWTSDMSAHWLPEEFAKWPGYRQLWINCLDWLTERR' A
#
# COMPACT_ATOMS: atom_id res chain seq x y z
N MET A 1 -1.31 -15.51 -0.10
CA MET A 1 -0.33 -14.47 -0.47
C MET A 1 0.74 -15.09 -1.35
N HIS A 2 1.33 -14.37 -2.32
CA HIS A 2 2.48 -14.92 -3.06
C HIS A 2 3.63 -15.22 -2.08
N PRO A 3 4.36 -16.35 -2.19
CA PRO A 3 5.39 -16.74 -1.21
C PRO A 3 6.47 -15.67 -0.97
N GLU A 4 6.81 -14.93 -2.02
CA GLU A 4 7.80 -13.83 -1.99
C GLU A 4 7.19 -12.45 -1.65
N GLY A 5 5.89 -12.38 -1.38
CA GLY A 5 5.21 -11.13 -1.02
C GLY A 5 5.34 -10.84 0.47
N LYS A 6 5.65 -9.58 0.82
CA LYS A 6 5.66 -9.10 2.19
C LYS A 6 4.38 -8.30 2.48
N LEU A 7 3.64 -8.70 3.50
CA LEU A 7 2.47 -7.98 4.01
C LEU A 7 2.93 -6.84 4.91
N LEU A 8 2.49 -5.62 4.61
CA LEU A 8 2.82 -4.42 5.38
C LEU A 8 1.65 -3.95 6.26
N ALA A 9 0.42 -4.13 5.79
CA ALA A 9 -0.78 -3.77 6.55
C ALA A 9 -1.95 -4.70 6.22
N THR A 10 -2.85 -4.86 7.20
CA THR A 10 -4.14 -5.53 7.04
C THR A 10 -5.28 -4.55 7.34
N VAL A 11 -6.46 -4.87 6.83
CA VAL A 11 -7.70 -4.19 7.23
C VAL A 11 -8.02 -4.59 8.67
N ALA A 12 -8.14 -3.59 9.55
CA ALA A 12 -8.40 -3.80 10.96
C ALA A 12 -9.66 -4.67 11.18
N GLY A 13 -9.57 -5.64 12.08
CA GLY A 13 -10.68 -6.53 12.43
C GLY A 13 -10.98 -7.66 11.44
N THR A 14 -10.40 -7.67 10.23
CA THR A 14 -10.66 -8.74 9.23
C THR A 14 -9.45 -9.62 8.95
N GLY A 15 -8.23 -9.10 9.16
CA GLY A 15 -7.00 -9.79 8.76
C GLY A 15 -6.78 -9.84 7.25
N HIS A 16 -7.66 -9.23 6.44
CA HIS A 16 -7.49 -9.17 4.99
C HIS A 16 -6.31 -8.25 4.62
N PRO A 17 -5.52 -8.60 3.59
CA PRO A 17 -4.41 -7.77 3.14
C PRO A 17 -4.88 -6.38 2.70
N LEU A 18 -4.24 -5.32 3.21
CA LEU A 18 -4.47 -3.92 2.79
C LEU A 18 -3.33 -3.41 1.91
N LEU A 19 -2.09 -3.61 2.36
CA LEU A 19 -0.89 -3.17 1.67
C LEU A 19 0.15 -4.28 1.67
N ALA A 20 0.63 -4.65 0.48
CA ALA A 20 1.69 -5.63 0.34
C ALA A 20 2.67 -5.24 -0.77
N VAL A 21 3.89 -5.74 -0.67
CA VAL A 21 4.98 -5.47 -1.61
C VAL A 21 5.69 -6.75 -2.02
N ARG A 22 6.33 -6.73 -3.18
CA ARG A 22 7.20 -7.80 -3.68
C ARG A 22 8.29 -7.21 -4.57
N GLU A 23 9.47 -7.80 -4.53
CA GLU A 23 10.47 -7.61 -5.58
C GLU A 23 10.33 -8.72 -6.62
N TYR A 24 10.35 -8.37 -7.89
CA TYR A 24 10.26 -9.33 -8.98
C TYR A 24 11.31 -9.01 -10.04
N GLN A 25 12.28 -9.91 -10.19
CA GLN A 25 13.48 -9.68 -11.01
C GLN A 25 14.16 -8.36 -10.58
N GLN A 26 14.29 -7.40 -11.50
CA GLN A 26 14.90 -6.10 -11.23
C GLN A 26 13.86 -5.04 -10.79
N GLY A 27 12.57 -5.39 -10.77
CA GLY A 27 11.47 -4.50 -10.46
C GLY A 27 10.91 -4.67 -9.06
N ARG A 28 10.06 -3.71 -8.68
CA ARG A 28 9.28 -3.69 -7.45
C ARG A 28 7.80 -3.58 -7.77
N SER A 29 6.98 -4.25 -6.97
CA SER A 29 5.52 -4.25 -7.11
C SER A 29 4.88 -4.03 -5.75
N LEU A 30 3.80 -3.25 -5.74
CA LEU A 30 3.03 -2.90 -4.55
C LEU A 30 1.54 -3.07 -4.89
N VAL A 31 0.77 -3.59 -3.94
CA VAL A 31 -0.68 -3.66 -4.04
C VAL A 31 -1.31 -2.91 -2.86
N TRP A 32 -2.24 -2.02 -3.19
CA TRP A 32 -3.18 -1.38 -2.27
C TRP A 32 -4.57 -1.91 -2.62
N THR A 33 -5.24 -2.53 -1.65
CA THR A 33 -6.52 -3.24 -1.89
C THR A 33 -7.75 -2.44 -1.50
N SER A 34 -7.58 -1.15 -1.20
CA SER A 34 -8.69 -0.21 -1.02
C SER A 34 -8.73 0.78 -2.19
N ASP A 35 -9.67 1.72 -2.17
CA ASP A 35 -9.69 2.86 -3.09
C ASP A 35 -8.68 3.92 -2.61
N MET A 36 -8.23 4.78 -3.52
CA MET A 36 -7.47 5.99 -3.18
C MET A 36 -8.40 7.18 -2.89
N SER A 37 -9.69 7.04 -3.16
CA SER A 37 -10.68 8.12 -3.09
C SER A 37 -11.98 7.66 -2.42
N ALA A 38 -13.04 8.46 -2.54
CA ALA A 38 -14.33 8.19 -1.92
C ALA A 38 -14.87 6.78 -2.24
N HIS A 39 -15.90 6.36 -1.49
CA HIS A 39 -16.55 5.04 -1.51
C HIS A 39 -15.88 3.97 -0.63
N TRP A 40 -14.59 3.69 -0.76
CA TRP A 40 -13.90 2.74 0.14
C TRP A 40 -12.89 3.38 1.07
N LEU A 41 -12.49 4.63 0.80
CA LEU A 41 -11.64 5.39 1.69
C LEU A 41 -12.51 6.29 2.58
N PRO A 42 -12.51 6.10 3.91
CA PRO A 42 -13.17 7.01 4.83
C PRO A 42 -12.62 8.44 4.69
N GLU A 43 -13.50 9.43 4.83
CA GLU A 43 -13.10 10.84 4.75
C GLU A 43 -12.04 11.20 5.81
N GLU A 44 -12.13 10.60 7.00
CA GLU A 44 -11.11 10.73 8.06
C GLU A 44 -9.73 10.24 7.61
N PHE A 45 -9.65 9.18 6.80
CA PHE A 45 -8.40 8.66 6.28
C PHE A 45 -7.84 9.58 5.19
N ALA A 46 -8.70 10.13 4.32
CA ALA A 46 -8.28 11.11 3.33
C ALA A 46 -7.76 12.42 3.96
N LYS A 47 -8.33 12.82 5.11
CA LYS A 47 -7.92 14.00 5.88
C LYS A 47 -6.75 13.74 6.84
N TRP A 48 -6.36 12.48 7.03
CA TRP A 48 -5.26 12.13 7.92
C TRP A 48 -3.94 12.75 7.41
N PRO A 49 -3.17 13.46 8.24
CA PRO A 49 -1.92 14.11 7.81
C PRO A 49 -0.91 13.17 7.14
N GLY A 50 -0.93 11.88 7.50
CA GLY A 50 -0.06 10.87 6.90
C GLY A 50 -0.51 10.36 5.53
N TYR A 51 -1.72 10.68 5.06
CA TYR A 51 -2.26 10.18 3.78
C TYR A 51 -1.34 10.54 2.62
N ARG A 52 -0.92 11.80 2.55
CA ARG A 52 0.02 12.26 1.52
C ARG A 52 1.36 11.55 1.61
N GLN A 53 1.90 11.39 2.82
CA GLN A 53 3.21 10.77 3.03
C GLN A 53 3.21 9.28 2.70
N LEU A 54 2.11 8.58 2.99
CA LEU A 54 1.91 7.17 2.63
C LEU A 54 2.14 6.98 1.12
N TRP A 55 1.48 7.78 0.29
CA TRP A 55 1.59 7.67 -1.17
C TRP A 55 2.96 8.06 -1.70
N ILE A 56 3.58 9.11 -1.15
CA ILE A 56 4.98 9.45 -1.48
C ILE A 56 5.88 8.25 -1.19
N ASN A 57 5.80 7.68 0.01
CA ASN A 57 6.64 6.53 0.39
C ASN A 57 6.42 5.31 -0.52
N CYS A 58 5.16 5.04 -0.90
CA CYS A 58 4.82 3.96 -1.82
C CYS A 58 5.46 4.19 -3.20
N LEU A 59 5.37 5.40 -3.75
CA LEU A 59 5.89 5.74 -5.07
C LEU A 59 7.42 5.84 -5.08
N ASP A 60 8.02 6.43 -4.05
CA ASP A 60 9.48 6.48 -3.88
C ASP A 60 10.04 5.05 -3.80
N TRP A 61 9.41 4.17 -3.02
CA TRP A 61 9.82 2.77 -2.94
C TRP A 61 9.68 2.04 -4.29
N LEU A 62 8.62 2.30 -5.05
CA LEU A 62 8.43 1.68 -6.37
C LEU A 62 9.42 2.19 -7.43
N THR A 63 9.93 3.42 -7.28
CA THR A 63 10.72 4.11 -8.31
C THR A 63 12.19 4.31 -7.96
N GLU A 64 12.63 3.84 -6.79
CA GLU A 64 14.03 3.87 -6.36
C GLU A 64 14.92 3.21 -7.44
N ARG A 65 15.90 3.98 -7.94
CA ARG A 65 16.91 3.44 -8.87
C ARG A 65 17.93 2.65 -8.07
N ARG A 66 18.13 1.38 -8.45
CA ARG A 66 19.20 0.52 -7.96
C ARG A 66 20.48 0.73 -8.76
#